data_AF-A0A9W6SBT4-F1
#
_entry.id   AF-A0A9W6SBT4-F1
#
_cell.length_a   1.000
_cell.length_b   1.000
_cell.length_c   1.000
_cell.angle_alpha   90.00
_cell.angle_beta   90.00
_cell.angle_gamma   90.00
#
_symmetry.space_group_name_H-M   'P 1'
#
loop_
_entity.id
_entity.type
_entity.pdbx_description
1 polymer ?
#
loop_
_entity_poly.entity_id
_entity_poly.type
_entity_poly.pdbx_seq_one_letter_code
_entity_poly.pdbx_strand_id
1 'polypeptide(L)'
;MTVLGAAWPALVVVLVTAAVGKVRDVRGFAAVIDGYRLLPRRLSPPTAVAVPAVEAAAALLLVVPVTRRWGGLLSAALFAVFVAAMVSVLRRGLDVDCGCFGSSRGSRVGPFTVARTGLLLVLAVMTAVAGAEPFRAAQIVPAVVFLGLVGAVTLLGPRAPDSGGPRAGTRFTLGVPVETATAGAPTLFALVSPACGLCTAMLPAFLAARARMRVVLVSADEEPAVRGYLEDHGVDLPVLIDPDVYDNNGIPWPPYAVVTDGTGAVLAADGADSPDRLGALLSGHSS
;
A
#
# COMPACT_ATOMS: atom_id res chain seq x y z
N MET A 1 -21.09 -14.65 -27.29
CA MET A 1 -20.17 -15.64 -26.66
C MET A 1 -18.69 -15.24 -26.74
N THR A 2 -18.25 -14.46 -27.73
CA THR A 2 -16.84 -14.00 -27.87
C THR A 2 -16.36 -13.03 -26.77
N VAL A 3 -17.20 -12.08 -26.35
CA VAL A 3 -16.87 -11.09 -25.30
C VAL A 3 -16.75 -11.74 -23.91
N LEU A 4 -17.66 -12.66 -23.59
CA LEU A 4 -17.64 -13.46 -22.35
C LEU A 4 -16.36 -14.30 -22.23
N GLY A 5 -15.93 -14.92 -23.34
CA GLY A 5 -14.69 -15.70 -23.40
C GLY A 5 -13.40 -14.89 -23.50
N ALA A 6 -13.45 -13.55 -23.54
CA ALA A 6 -12.27 -12.69 -23.65
C ALA A 6 -11.77 -12.12 -22.31
N ALA A 7 -12.49 -12.37 -21.22
CA ALA A 7 -12.11 -11.89 -19.90
C ALA A 7 -10.95 -12.66 -19.26
N TRP A 8 -10.82 -13.97 -19.55
CA TRP A 8 -9.79 -14.83 -18.96
C TRP A 8 -8.33 -14.39 -19.25
N PRO A 9 -7.91 -14.00 -20.47
CA PRO A 9 -6.51 -13.60 -20.70
C PRO A 9 -6.17 -12.30 -19.95
N ALA A 10 -7.11 -11.35 -19.85
CA ALA A 10 -6.93 -10.14 -19.06
C ALA A 10 -6.74 -10.47 -17.56
N LEU A 11 -7.55 -11.40 -17.03
CA LEU A 11 -7.42 -11.87 -15.65
C LEU A 11 -6.08 -12.58 -15.40
N VAL A 12 -5.60 -13.42 -16.33
CA VAL A 12 -4.30 -14.09 -16.21
C VAL A 12 -3.19 -13.05 -16.06
N VAL A 13 -3.17 -12.03 -16.92
CA VAL A 13 -2.15 -10.95 -16.84
C VAL A 13 -2.23 -10.22 -15.51
N VAL A 14 -3.43 -9.86 -15.04
CA VAL A 14 -3.61 -9.16 -13.76
C VAL A 14 -3.20 -10.02 -12.58
N LEU A 15 -3.62 -11.29 -12.51
CA LEU A 15 -3.29 -12.19 -11.40
C LEU A 15 -1.80 -12.50 -11.34
N VAL A 16 -1.15 -12.74 -12.48
CA VAL A 16 0.31 -12.97 -12.52
C VAL A 16 1.08 -11.73 -12.08
N THR A 17 0.71 -10.54 -12.57
CA THR A 17 1.36 -9.29 -12.16
C THR A 17 1.14 -8.98 -10.68
N ALA A 18 -0.07 -9.24 -10.16
CA ALA A 18 -0.40 -9.12 -8.74
C ALA A 18 0.42 -10.09 -7.87
N ALA A 19 0.47 -11.37 -8.24
CA ALA A 19 1.20 -12.40 -7.51
C ALA A 19 2.70 -12.10 -7.47
N VAL A 20 3.29 -11.73 -8.61
CA VAL A 20 4.72 -11.34 -8.67
C VAL A 20 5.00 -10.12 -7.81
N GLY A 21 4.12 -9.12 -7.81
CA GLY A 21 4.26 -7.93 -6.96
C GLY A 21 4.26 -8.27 -5.46
N LYS A 22 3.34 -9.14 -5.03
CA LYS A 22 3.22 -9.57 -3.63
C LYS A 22 4.36 -10.50 -3.18
N VAL A 23 4.83 -11.39 -4.05
CA VAL A 23 5.96 -12.27 -3.73
C VAL A 23 7.29 -11.50 -3.63
N ARG A 24 7.45 -10.41 -4.39
CA ARG A 24 8.65 -9.57 -4.29
C ARG A 24 8.74 -8.82 -2.96
N ASP A 25 7.61 -8.50 -2.34
CA ASP A 25 7.57 -7.86 -1.03
C ASP A 25 6.50 -8.49 -0.12
N VAL A 26 6.77 -9.72 0.32
CA VAL A 26 5.89 -10.47 1.22
C VAL A 26 5.74 -9.75 2.56
N ARG A 27 6.80 -9.11 3.06
CA ARG A 27 6.78 -8.41 4.36
C ARG A 27 5.89 -7.18 4.29
N GLY A 28 6.06 -6.34 3.27
CA GLY A 28 5.19 -5.19 3.07
C GLY A 28 3.75 -5.62 2.84
N PHE A 29 3.49 -6.68 2.08
CA PHE A 29 2.13 -7.19 1.89
C PHE A 29 1.51 -7.76 3.18
N ALA A 30 2.29 -8.43 4.03
CA ALA A 30 1.83 -8.88 5.35
C ALA A 30 1.44 -7.71 6.25
N ALA A 31 2.20 -6.63 6.21
CA ALA A 31 1.90 -5.42 6.96
C ALA A 31 0.68 -4.67 6.39
N VAL A 32 0.46 -4.70 5.06
CA VAL A 32 -0.83 -4.28 4.47
C VAL A 32 -1.99 -5.11 5.03
N ILE A 33 -1.89 -6.44 5.05
CA ILE A 33 -2.94 -7.31 5.60
C ILE A 33 -3.24 -6.99 7.07
N ASP A 34 -2.20 -6.72 7.86
CA ASP A 34 -2.32 -6.32 9.26
C ASP A 34 -3.09 -4.99 9.41
N GLY A 35 -2.80 -4.03 8.52
CA GLY A 35 -3.48 -2.72 8.47
C GLY A 35 -4.98 -2.79 8.21
N TYR A 36 -5.47 -3.82 7.51
CA TYR A 36 -6.91 -4.04 7.35
C TYR A 36 -7.62 -4.35 8.67
N ARG A 37 -6.87 -4.77 9.72
CA ARG A 37 -7.40 -5.12 11.05
C ARG A 37 -8.61 -6.07 10.97
N LEU A 38 -8.53 -7.07 10.07
CA LEU A 38 -9.56 -8.10 9.83
C LEU A 38 -9.18 -9.46 10.43
N LEU A 39 -7.89 -9.73 10.58
CA LEU A 39 -7.37 -10.98 11.13
C LEU A 39 -6.44 -10.67 12.33
N PRO A 40 -6.26 -11.63 13.24
CA PRO A 40 -5.20 -11.54 14.24
C PRO A 40 -3.83 -11.41 13.57
N ARG A 41 -2.96 -10.55 14.09
CA ARG A 41 -1.62 -10.25 13.57
C ARG A 41 -0.76 -11.49 13.27
N ARG A 42 -0.93 -12.56 14.04
CA ARG A 42 -0.24 -13.85 13.83
C ARG A 42 -0.59 -14.53 12.50
N LEU A 43 -1.77 -14.23 11.94
CA LEU A 43 -2.23 -14.77 10.67
C LEU A 43 -1.85 -13.89 9.47
N SER A 44 -1.35 -12.68 9.67
CA SER A 44 -0.96 -11.78 8.57
C SER A 44 0.18 -12.36 7.72
N PRO A 45 1.30 -12.89 8.29
CA PRO A 45 2.36 -13.53 7.50
C PRO A 45 1.94 -14.77 6.69
N PRO A 46 1.23 -15.77 7.24
CA PRO A 46 0.80 -16.91 6.43
C PRO A 46 -0.22 -16.50 5.36
N THR A 47 -1.09 -15.52 5.65
CA THR A 47 -2.04 -14.99 4.64
C THR A 47 -1.31 -14.29 3.51
N ALA A 48 -0.23 -13.55 3.81
CA ALA A 48 0.61 -12.87 2.82
C ALA A 48 1.28 -13.82 1.83
N VAL A 49 1.48 -15.09 2.21
CA VAL A 49 1.99 -16.15 1.32
C VAL A 49 0.84 -16.88 0.63
N ALA A 50 -0.24 -17.17 1.35
CA ALA A 50 -1.39 -17.90 0.83
C ALA A 50 -2.09 -17.16 -0.31
N VAL A 51 -2.30 -15.85 -0.18
CA VAL A 51 -2.98 -15.03 -1.19
C VAL A 51 -2.28 -15.08 -2.56
N PRO A 52 -0.97 -14.76 -2.70
CA PRO A 52 -0.29 -14.86 -3.99
C PRO A 52 -0.22 -16.30 -4.53
N ALA A 53 -0.20 -17.31 -3.65
CA ALA A 53 -0.31 -18.71 -4.09
C ALA A 53 -1.69 -19.00 -4.71
N VAL A 54 -2.77 -18.48 -4.12
CA VAL A 54 -4.14 -18.57 -4.68
C VAL A 54 -4.25 -17.78 -5.99
N GLU A 55 -3.64 -16.59 -6.10
CA GLU A 55 -3.57 -15.82 -7.34
C GLU A 55 -2.88 -16.59 -8.46
N ALA A 56 -1.74 -17.22 -8.17
CA ALA A 56 -0.99 -18.04 -9.12
C ALA A 56 -1.77 -19.30 -9.53
N ALA A 57 -2.43 -19.97 -8.57
CA ALA A 57 -3.26 -21.13 -8.86
C ALA A 57 -4.47 -20.76 -9.74
N ALA A 58 -5.13 -19.64 -9.46
CA ALA A 58 -6.21 -19.12 -10.29
C ALA A 58 -5.73 -18.80 -11.72
N ALA A 59 -4.58 -18.15 -11.87
CA ALA A 59 -3.99 -17.88 -13.18
C ALA A 59 -3.70 -19.18 -13.96
N LEU A 60 -3.14 -20.20 -13.30
CA LEU A 60 -2.86 -21.50 -13.93
C LEU A 60 -4.14 -22.20 -14.40
N LEU A 61 -5.18 -22.21 -13.56
CA LEU A 61 -6.48 -22.80 -13.89
C LEU A 61 -7.17 -22.08 -15.07
N LEU A 62 -6.93 -20.79 -15.25
CA LEU A 62 -7.47 -20.01 -16.36
C LEU A 62 -6.77 -20.30 -17.70
N VAL A 63 -5.51 -20.74 -17.68
CA VAL A 63 -4.77 -21.07 -18.91
C VAL A 63 -5.37 -22.32 -19.57
N VAL A 64 -5.64 -23.36 -18.79
CA VAL A 64 -6.15 -24.64 -19.28
C VAL A 64 -7.67 -24.57 -19.52
N PRO A 65 -8.17 -24.74 -20.77
CA PRO A 65 -9.58 -24.54 -21.10
C PRO A 65 -10.57 -25.32 -20.24
N VAL A 66 -10.26 -26.59 -19.92
CA VAL A 66 -11.10 -27.46 -19.10
C VAL A 66 -11.27 -26.95 -17.66
N THR A 67 -10.27 -26.25 -17.12
CA THR A 67 -10.30 -25.75 -15.73
C THR A 67 -10.69 -24.28 -15.62
N ARG A 68 -10.95 -23.58 -16.74
CA ARG A 68 -11.27 -22.13 -16.76
C ARG A 68 -12.41 -21.73 -15.86
N ARG A 69 -13.46 -22.56 -15.80
CA ARG A 69 -14.61 -22.31 -14.91
C ARG A 69 -14.18 -22.26 -13.45
N TRP A 70 -13.31 -23.17 -13.02
CA TRP A 70 -12.76 -23.21 -11.67
C TRP A 70 -11.81 -22.05 -11.41
N GLY A 71 -10.95 -21.70 -12.38
CA GLY A 71 -10.10 -20.51 -12.29
C GLY A 71 -10.90 -19.21 -12.16
N GLY A 72 -12.00 -19.08 -12.90
CA GLY A 72 -12.93 -17.96 -12.79
C GLY A 72 -13.64 -17.89 -11.44
N LEU A 73 -14.14 -19.02 -10.93
CA LEU A 73 -14.77 -19.09 -9.60
C LEU A 73 -13.78 -18.75 -8.48
N LEU A 74 -12.55 -19.28 -8.54
CA LEU A 74 -11.51 -18.99 -7.57
C LEU A 74 -11.12 -17.51 -7.59
N SER A 75 -10.97 -16.93 -8.78
CA SER A 75 -10.71 -15.50 -8.96
C SER A 75 -11.85 -14.65 -8.42
N ALA A 76 -13.10 -15.04 -8.69
CA ALA A 76 -14.28 -14.32 -8.22
C ALA A 76 -14.38 -14.36 -6.69
N ALA A 77 -14.15 -15.52 -6.07
CA ALA A 77 -14.11 -15.64 -4.61
C ALA A 77 -13.01 -14.74 -4.02
N LEU A 78 -11.80 -14.77 -4.59
CA LEU A 78 -10.69 -13.93 -4.15
C LEU A 78 -11.02 -12.44 -4.25
N PHE A 79 -11.49 -11.96 -5.40
CA PHE A 79 -11.85 -10.56 -5.58
C PHE A 79 -13.05 -10.12 -4.74
N ALA A 80 -14.02 -11.01 -4.49
CA ALA A 80 -15.13 -10.73 -3.59
C ALA A 80 -14.66 -10.51 -2.14
N VAL A 81 -13.74 -11.34 -1.66
CA VAL A 81 -13.10 -11.15 -0.34
C VAL A 81 -12.35 -9.82 -0.29
N PHE A 82 -11.57 -9.49 -1.31
CA PHE A 82 -10.87 -8.19 -1.38
C PHE A 82 -11.84 -7.01 -1.37
N VAL A 83 -12.91 -7.04 -2.16
CA VAL A 83 -13.94 -5.98 -2.18
C VAL A 83 -14.59 -5.84 -0.81
N ALA A 84 -14.97 -6.95 -0.17
CA ALA A 84 -15.54 -6.92 1.18
C ALA A 84 -14.57 -6.31 2.21
N ALA A 85 -13.28 -6.69 2.14
CA ALA A 85 -12.23 -6.15 2.99
C ALA A 85 -12.05 -4.64 2.80
N MET A 86 -12.01 -4.17 1.54
CA MET A 86 -11.90 -2.72 1.23
C MET A 86 -13.12 -1.94 1.67
N VAL A 87 -14.33 -2.47 1.45
CA VAL A 87 -15.56 -1.83 1.91
C VAL A 87 -15.59 -1.75 3.44
N SER A 88 -15.07 -2.76 4.15
CA SER A 88 -14.92 -2.72 5.60
C SER A 88 -13.97 -1.61 6.05
N VAL A 89 -12.84 -1.42 5.37
CA VAL A 89 -11.86 -0.35 5.65
C VAL A 89 -12.52 1.02 5.49
N LEU A 90 -13.22 1.25 4.37
CA LEU A 90 -13.92 2.51 4.11
C LEU A 90 -15.02 2.81 5.14
N ARG A 91 -15.78 1.79 5.56
CA ARG A 91 -16.83 1.96 6.59
C ARG A 91 -16.28 2.27 7.97
N ARG A 92 -15.07 1.80 8.26
CA ARG A 92 -14.37 2.03 9.54
C ARG A 92 -13.56 3.32 9.53
N GLY A 93 -13.51 4.05 8.40
CA GLY A 93 -12.66 5.22 8.24
C GLY A 93 -11.17 4.89 8.38
N LEU A 94 -10.77 3.64 8.13
CA LEU A 94 -9.37 3.25 8.17
C LEU A 94 -8.71 3.72 6.88
N ASP A 95 -7.51 4.26 7.01
CA ASP A 95 -6.67 4.59 5.88
C ASP A 95 -5.57 3.51 5.75
N VAL A 96 -5.64 2.75 4.67
CA VAL A 96 -4.84 1.54 4.46
C VAL A 96 -4.46 1.44 2.99
N ASP A 97 -3.26 0.93 2.72
CA ASP A 97 -2.83 0.61 1.35
C ASP A 97 -3.69 -0.50 0.74
N CYS A 98 -4.01 -0.37 -0.55
CA CYS A 98 -4.81 -1.35 -1.28
C CYS A 98 -4.07 -2.69 -1.51
N GLY A 99 -2.73 -2.68 -1.52
CA GLY A 99 -1.88 -3.89 -1.61
C GLY A 99 -2.02 -4.74 -2.90
N CYS A 100 -2.89 -4.37 -3.84
CA CYS A 100 -3.20 -5.18 -5.03
C CYS A 100 -1.98 -5.58 -5.88
N PHE A 101 -0.93 -4.76 -5.93
CA PHE A 101 0.30 -5.00 -6.70
C PHE A 101 1.56 -5.02 -5.84
N GLY A 102 1.41 -5.29 -4.54
CA GLY A 102 2.44 -5.09 -3.52
C GLY A 102 2.34 -3.72 -2.83
N SER A 103 3.27 -3.45 -1.92
CA SER A 103 3.40 -2.19 -1.16
C SER A 103 3.91 -1.02 -2.00
N SER A 104 4.61 -1.31 -3.10
CA SER A 104 5.44 -0.36 -3.86
C SER A 104 4.69 0.63 -4.76
N ARG A 105 3.35 0.61 -4.79
CA ARG A 105 2.53 1.52 -5.63
C ARG A 105 1.58 2.44 -4.86
N GLY A 106 1.68 2.50 -3.52
CA GLY A 106 1.12 3.58 -2.68
C GLY A 106 -0.33 4.00 -2.95
N SER A 107 -1.18 3.07 -3.43
CA SER A 107 -2.57 3.37 -3.76
C SER A 107 -3.44 3.03 -2.56
N ARG A 108 -4.08 4.03 -1.95
CA ARG A 108 -4.96 3.84 -0.80
C ARG A 108 -6.24 3.12 -1.18
N VAL A 109 -6.85 2.46 -0.20
CA VAL A 109 -8.22 1.97 -0.32
C VAL A 109 -9.16 3.17 -0.48
N GLY A 110 -9.79 3.27 -1.65
CA GLY A 110 -10.73 4.34 -2.00
C GLY A 110 -11.82 3.84 -2.95
N PRO A 111 -12.79 4.69 -3.30
CA PRO A 111 -13.86 4.32 -4.23
C PRO A 111 -13.33 3.79 -5.57
N PHE A 112 -12.21 4.34 -6.07
CA PHE A 112 -11.58 3.89 -7.32
C PHE A 112 -10.94 2.51 -7.22
N THR A 113 -10.29 2.18 -6.10
CA THR A 113 -9.70 0.84 -5.92
C THR A 113 -10.79 -0.22 -5.73
N VAL A 114 -11.89 0.14 -5.07
CA VAL A 114 -13.09 -0.71 -4.98
C VAL A 114 -13.70 -0.90 -6.37
N ALA A 115 -13.87 0.16 -7.16
CA ALA A 115 -14.41 0.08 -8.51
C ALA A 115 -13.53 -0.80 -9.43
N ARG A 116 -12.21 -0.62 -9.36
CA ARG A 116 -11.24 -1.45 -10.10
C ARG A 116 -11.37 -2.92 -9.73
N THR A 117 -11.43 -3.24 -8.44
CA THR A 117 -11.51 -4.64 -7.97
C THR A 117 -12.89 -5.22 -8.24
N GLY A 118 -13.94 -4.41 -8.18
CA GLY A 118 -15.28 -4.76 -8.62
C GLY A 118 -15.34 -5.09 -10.12
N LEU A 119 -14.62 -4.33 -10.96
CA LEU A 119 -14.47 -4.66 -12.38
C LEU A 119 -13.77 -6.02 -12.58
N LEU A 120 -12.69 -6.29 -11.85
CA LEU A 120 -12.01 -7.59 -11.89
C LEU A 120 -12.92 -8.73 -11.42
N LEU A 121 -13.74 -8.50 -10.39
CA LEU A 121 -14.76 -9.44 -9.94
C LEU A 121 -15.78 -9.73 -11.04
N VAL A 122 -16.29 -8.70 -11.73
CA VAL A 122 -17.22 -8.89 -12.86
C VAL A 122 -16.55 -9.70 -13.98
N LEU A 123 -15.30 -9.40 -14.34
CA LEU A 123 -14.56 -10.18 -15.34
C LEU A 123 -14.36 -11.65 -14.91
N ALA A 124 -14.13 -11.90 -13.62
CA ALA A 124 -14.01 -13.24 -13.07
C ALA A 124 -15.33 -14.02 -13.13
N VAL A 125 -16.45 -13.39 -12.78
CA VAL A 125 -17.79 -13.99 -12.91
C VAL A 125 -18.13 -14.27 -14.37
N MET A 126 -17.84 -13.33 -15.28
CA MET A 126 -18.03 -13.53 -16.72
C MET A 126 -17.24 -14.73 -17.23
N THR A 127 -16.00 -14.89 -16.78
CA THR A 127 -15.15 -16.04 -17.13
C THR A 127 -15.70 -17.36 -16.57
N ALA A 128 -16.18 -17.35 -15.32
CA ALA A 128 -16.78 -18.53 -14.69
C ALA A 128 -18.05 -18.99 -15.42
N VAL A 129 -18.88 -18.04 -15.88
CA VAL A 129 -20.12 -18.32 -16.63
C VAL A 129 -19.84 -18.76 -18.07
N ALA A 130 -18.81 -18.20 -18.71
CA ALA A 130 -18.43 -18.53 -20.09
C ALA A 130 -17.97 -19.99 -20.26
N GLY A 131 -17.47 -20.63 -19.21
CA GLY A 131 -17.08 -22.04 -19.23
C GLY A 131 -15.79 -22.32 -20.03
N ALA A 132 -15.71 -23.50 -20.63
CA ALA A 132 -14.51 -24.04 -21.27
C ALA A 132 -14.33 -23.60 -22.74
N GLU A 133 -14.66 -22.35 -23.07
CA GLU A 133 -14.48 -21.83 -24.43
C GLU A 133 -12.99 -21.87 -24.83
N PRO A 134 -12.61 -22.41 -26.01
CA PRO A 134 -11.24 -22.43 -26.46
C PRO A 134 -10.71 -21.02 -26.78
N PHE A 135 -9.38 -20.88 -26.83
CA PHE A 135 -8.76 -19.62 -27.26
C PHE A 135 -9.08 -19.33 -28.72
N ARG A 136 -9.54 -18.12 -29.01
CA ARG A 136 -9.77 -17.60 -30.36
C ARG A 136 -9.07 -16.26 -30.50
N ALA A 137 -8.35 -16.02 -31.60
CA ALA A 137 -7.65 -14.75 -31.83
C ALA A 137 -8.57 -13.52 -31.72
N ALA A 138 -9.86 -13.68 -32.06
CA ALA A 138 -10.89 -12.66 -31.88
C ALA A 138 -11.10 -12.19 -30.42
N GLN A 139 -10.58 -12.94 -29.42
CA GLN A 139 -10.63 -12.57 -28.00
C GLN A 139 -9.56 -11.55 -27.60
N ILE A 140 -8.53 -11.31 -28.44
CA ILE A 140 -7.41 -10.42 -28.11
C ILE A 140 -7.87 -8.96 -27.97
N VAL A 141 -8.66 -8.46 -28.93
CA VAL A 141 -9.15 -7.08 -28.91
C VAL A 141 -9.95 -6.76 -27.64
N PRO A 142 -11.00 -7.53 -27.29
CA PRO A 142 -11.74 -7.30 -26.04
C PRO A 142 -10.86 -7.49 -24.79
N ALA A 143 -9.90 -8.42 -24.78
CA ALA A 143 -8.96 -8.55 -23.67
C ALA A 143 -8.09 -7.31 -23.47
N VAL A 144 -7.58 -6.73 -24.56
CA VAL A 144 -6.81 -5.47 -24.54
C VAL A 144 -7.70 -4.32 -24.06
N VAL A 145 -8.96 -4.26 -24.49
CA VAL A 145 -9.92 -3.26 -24.00
C VAL A 145 -10.18 -3.42 -22.51
N PHE A 146 -10.35 -4.64 -21.99
CA PHE A 146 -10.51 -4.88 -20.55
C PHE A 146 -9.27 -4.50 -19.76
N LEU A 147 -8.07 -4.85 -20.24
CA LEU A 147 -6.81 -4.41 -19.63
C LEU A 147 -6.68 -2.89 -19.66
N GLY A 148 -7.04 -2.25 -20.76
CA GLY A 148 -7.09 -0.80 -20.90
C GLY A 148 -8.06 -0.15 -19.92
N LEU A 149 -9.24 -0.74 -19.71
CA LEU A 149 -10.25 -0.27 -18.75
C LEU A 149 -9.74 -0.41 -17.31
N VAL A 150 -9.21 -1.58 -16.94
CA VAL A 150 -8.60 -1.80 -15.61
C VAL A 150 -7.44 -0.83 -15.39
N GLY A 151 -6.57 -0.67 -16.39
CA GLY A 151 -5.45 0.28 -16.37
C GLY A 151 -5.91 1.73 -16.24
N ALA A 152 -6.93 2.15 -17.00
CA ALA A 152 -7.50 3.49 -16.93
C ALA A 152 -8.08 3.76 -15.55
N VAL A 153 -8.89 2.87 -14.97
CA VAL A 153 -9.42 3.03 -13.60
C VAL A 153 -8.29 3.12 -12.57
N THR A 154 -7.18 2.42 -12.81
CA THR A 154 -5.98 2.51 -11.95
C THR A 154 -5.27 3.86 -12.07
N LEU A 155 -5.15 4.41 -13.28
CA LEU A 155 -4.42 5.64 -13.57
C LEU A 155 -5.23 6.90 -13.29
N LEU A 156 -6.56 6.81 -13.42
CA LEU A 156 -7.56 7.86 -13.17
C LEU A 156 -7.94 7.94 -11.69
N GLY A 157 -7.68 6.89 -10.92
CA GLY A 157 -7.77 6.96 -9.47
C GLY A 157 -6.84 8.06 -8.95
N PRO A 158 -7.27 8.85 -7.94
CA PRO A 158 -6.40 9.83 -7.31
C PRO A 158 -5.11 9.12 -6.87
N ARG A 159 -3.97 9.49 -7.48
CA ARG A 159 -2.68 9.15 -6.89
C ARG A 159 -2.61 9.90 -5.56
N ALA A 160 -2.06 9.27 -4.52
CA ALA A 160 -1.59 10.06 -3.39
C ALA A 160 -0.71 11.18 -3.97
N PRO A 161 -0.96 12.45 -3.67
CA PRO A 161 -0.24 13.53 -4.33
C PRO A 161 1.26 13.33 -4.12
N ASP A 162 2.00 13.20 -5.23
CA ASP A 162 3.46 12.98 -5.26
C ASP A 162 4.26 14.17 -4.68
N SER A 163 3.57 15.21 -4.19
CA SER A 163 4.13 16.46 -3.66
C SER A 163 3.31 17.07 -2.51
N GLY A 164 2.55 16.24 -1.79
CA GLY A 164 1.93 16.67 -0.53
C GLY A 164 2.98 16.79 0.58
N GLY A 165 2.75 17.69 1.52
CA GLY A 165 3.56 17.90 2.72
C GLY A 165 4.14 19.31 2.84
N PRO A 166 4.84 19.57 3.96
CA PRO A 166 5.34 20.90 4.27
C PRO A 166 6.50 21.27 3.33
N ARG A 167 6.58 22.53 2.91
CA ARG A 167 7.66 23.02 2.04
C ARG A 167 8.83 23.53 2.85
N ALA A 168 10.02 23.54 2.26
CA ALA A 168 11.17 24.21 2.84
C ALA A 168 10.82 25.66 3.22
N GLY A 169 11.16 26.08 4.44
CA GLY A 169 10.83 27.38 5.01
C GLY A 169 9.44 27.48 5.67
N THR A 170 8.58 26.47 5.56
CA THR A 170 7.34 26.40 6.34
C THR A 170 7.60 25.86 7.75
N ARG A 171 6.62 26.00 8.66
CA ARG A 171 6.72 25.45 10.02
C ARG A 171 6.08 24.07 10.09
N PHE A 172 6.82 23.11 10.63
CA PHE A 172 6.30 21.79 10.99
C PHE A 172 5.46 21.91 12.26
N THR A 173 4.22 21.47 12.20
CA THR A 173 3.25 21.61 13.29
C THR A 173 3.03 20.25 13.95
N LEU A 174 3.22 20.20 15.26
CA LEU A 174 2.97 19.01 16.08
C LEU A 174 2.03 19.40 17.24
N GLY A 175 1.36 18.42 17.84
CA GLY A 175 0.57 18.57 19.06
C GLY A 175 1.37 19.04 20.28
N VAL A 176 2.72 19.04 20.17
CA VAL A 176 3.66 19.63 21.13
C VAL A 176 4.60 20.60 20.41
N PRO A 177 5.16 21.62 21.09
CA PRO A 177 6.15 22.50 20.47
C PRO A 177 7.35 21.69 19.98
N VAL A 178 7.73 21.88 18.71
CA VAL A 178 8.79 21.11 18.04
C VAL A 178 10.10 21.19 18.82
N GLU A 179 10.42 22.37 19.36
CA GLU A 179 11.60 22.64 20.17
C GLU A 179 11.72 21.69 21.38
N THR A 180 10.58 21.29 21.93
CA THR A 180 10.50 20.35 23.06
C THR A 180 10.85 18.94 22.60
N ALA A 181 10.43 18.55 21.40
CA ALA A 181 10.70 17.23 20.83
C ALA A 181 12.15 17.11 20.28
N THR A 182 12.70 18.21 19.77
CA THR A 182 14.03 18.26 19.14
C THR A 182 15.14 18.65 20.11
N ALA A 183 14.81 19.27 21.24
CA ALA A 183 15.76 19.96 22.11
C ALA A 183 16.63 21.00 21.36
N GLY A 184 16.07 21.61 20.31
CA GLY A 184 16.73 22.63 19.49
C GLY A 184 17.76 22.09 18.49
N ALA A 185 17.88 20.77 18.31
CA ALA A 185 18.80 20.17 17.34
C ALA A 185 18.09 19.82 16.01
N PRO A 186 18.80 19.87 14.88
CA PRO A 186 18.26 19.38 13.60
C PRO A 186 17.77 17.94 13.72
N THR A 187 16.52 17.71 13.34
CA THR A 187 15.80 16.46 13.62
C THR A 187 15.03 16.00 12.39
N LEU A 188 15.17 14.71 12.08
CA LEU A 188 14.32 13.96 11.17
C LEU A 188 13.09 13.46 11.92
N PHE A 189 11.93 13.97 11.56
CA PHE A 189 10.65 13.39 11.91
C PHE A 189 10.26 12.35 10.87
N ALA A 190 10.26 11.08 11.26
CA ALA A 190 9.87 9.96 10.42
C ALA A 190 8.44 9.55 10.77
N LEU A 191 7.50 9.90 9.90
CA LEU A 191 6.09 9.60 10.11
C LEU A 191 5.81 8.16 9.71
N VAL A 192 5.23 7.39 10.63
CA VAL A 192 4.93 5.96 10.47
C VAL A 192 3.54 5.65 10.99
N SER A 193 2.94 4.59 10.44
CA SER A 193 1.69 4.03 10.95
C SER A 193 1.80 2.51 11.03
N PRO A 194 1.30 1.85 12.09
CA PRO A 194 1.16 0.40 12.13
C PRO A 194 0.26 -0.17 11.03
N ALA A 195 -0.65 0.63 10.45
CA ALA A 195 -1.52 0.22 9.35
C ALA A 195 -0.86 0.34 7.97
N CYS A 196 0.33 0.95 7.90
CA CYS A 196 1.07 1.20 6.68
C CYS A 196 2.06 0.07 6.41
N GLY A 197 1.81 -0.70 5.36
CA GLY A 197 2.62 -1.89 5.05
C GLY A 197 4.07 -1.56 4.70
N LEU A 198 4.27 -0.42 4.04
CA LEU A 198 5.60 0.07 3.64
C LEU A 198 6.41 0.62 4.83
N CYS A 199 5.73 1.11 5.88
CA CYS A 199 6.38 1.69 7.05
C CYS A 199 7.24 0.66 7.77
N THR A 200 6.78 -0.60 7.84
CA THR A 200 7.56 -1.71 8.42
C THR A 200 8.84 -1.99 7.64
N ALA A 201 8.77 -1.95 6.31
CA ALA A 201 9.94 -2.13 5.46
C ALA A 201 10.97 -0.99 5.62
N MET A 202 10.50 0.22 5.98
CA MET A 202 11.34 1.41 6.16
C MET A 202 11.92 1.58 7.57
N LEU A 203 11.41 0.88 8.59
CA LEU A 203 11.92 0.96 9.97
C LEU A 203 13.45 0.79 10.08
N PRO A 204 14.10 -0.19 9.41
CA PRO A 204 15.56 -0.31 9.45
C PRO A 204 16.29 0.90 8.88
N ALA A 205 15.74 1.54 7.84
CA ALA A 205 16.33 2.73 7.22
C ALA A 205 16.23 3.95 8.15
N PHE A 206 15.11 4.12 8.85
CA PHE A 206 14.96 5.18 9.87
C PHE A 206 15.89 4.95 11.07
N LEU A 207 16.04 3.70 11.52
CA LEU A 207 17.03 3.36 12.54
C LEU A 207 18.46 3.69 12.09
N ALA A 208 18.83 3.35 10.85
CA ALA A 208 20.14 3.69 10.30
C ALA A 208 20.37 5.20 10.19
N ALA A 209 19.31 5.99 9.93
CA ALA A 209 19.40 7.45 9.85
C ALA A 209 19.80 8.10 11.19
N ARG A 210 19.61 7.42 12.33
CA ARG A 210 20.09 7.85 13.66
C ARG A 210 21.59 8.11 13.70
N ALA A 211 22.38 7.46 12.84
CA ALA A 211 23.81 7.70 12.75
C ALA A 211 24.17 9.06 12.11
N ARG A 212 23.22 9.72 11.43
CA ARG A 212 23.43 10.99 10.72
C ARG A 212 22.80 12.19 11.44
N MET A 213 21.63 12.01 12.04
CA MET A 213 20.93 13.06 12.77
C MET A 213 19.95 12.48 13.80
N ARG A 214 19.39 13.33 14.64
CA ARG A 214 18.33 12.91 15.58
C ARG A 214 17.11 12.46 14.79
N VAL A 215 16.58 11.29 15.14
CA VAL A 215 15.36 10.74 14.53
C VAL A 215 14.27 10.63 15.58
N VAL A 216 13.10 11.15 15.26
CA VAL A 216 11.88 11.03 16.08
C VAL A 216 10.81 10.42 15.20
N LEU A 217 10.22 9.30 15.64
CA LEU A 217 9.07 8.71 14.98
C LEU A 217 7.82 9.51 15.33
N VAL A 218 6.93 9.72 14.37
CA VAL A 218 5.63 10.36 14.62
C VAL A 218 4.52 9.48 14.05
N SER A 219 3.46 9.29 14.81
CA SER A 219 2.30 8.50 14.37
C SER A 219 0.99 9.15 14.78
N ALA A 220 -0.01 9.07 13.90
CA ALA A 220 -1.38 9.49 14.20
C ALA A 220 -2.22 8.36 14.84
N ASP A 221 -1.69 7.14 14.90
CA ASP A 221 -2.35 6.00 15.52
C ASP A 221 -2.28 6.05 17.05
N GLU A 222 -3.17 5.29 17.70
CA GLU A 222 -3.23 5.20 19.16
C GLU A 222 -1.90 4.68 19.77
N GLU A 223 -1.46 5.32 20.85
CA GLU A 223 -0.18 5.03 21.52
C GLU A 223 0.05 3.54 21.85
N PRO A 224 -0.93 2.76 22.38
CA PRO A 224 -0.71 1.34 22.66
C PRO A 224 -0.41 0.52 21.41
N ALA A 225 -1.09 0.84 20.29
CA ALA A 225 -0.89 0.15 19.02
C ALA A 225 0.48 0.48 18.42
N VAL A 226 0.89 1.75 18.49
CA VAL A 226 2.20 2.21 18.00
C VAL A 226 3.34 1.62 18.82
N ARG A 227 3.24 1.65 20.16
CA ARG A 227 4.28 1.11 21.05
C ARG A 227 4.46 -0.39 20.83
N GLY A 228 3.38 -1.17 20.81
CA GLY A 228 3.46 -2.62 20.52
C GLY A 228 4.03 -2.89 19.13
N TYR A 229 3.64 -2.12 18.12
CA TYR A 229 4.23 -2.19 16.78
C TYR A 229 5.74 -1.96 16.77
N LEU A 230 6.26 -0.96 17.50
CA LEU A 230 7.70 -0.67 17.54
C LEU A 230 8.48 -1.73 18.33
N GLU A 231 7.96 -2.17 19.47
CA GLU A 231 8.53 -3.24 20.30
C GLU A 231 8.68 -4.54 19.51
N ASP A 232 7.62 -4.94 18.78
CA ASP A 232 7.60 -6.14 17.95
C ASP A 232 8.65 -6.12 16.82
N HIS A 233 9.13 -4.95 16.43
CA HIS A 233 10.17 -4.78 15.41
C HIS A 233 11.53 -4.35 15.99
N GLY A 234 11.69 -4.34 17.32
CA GLY A 234 12.94 -4.00 17.99
C GLY A 234 13.40 -2.56 17.75
N VAL A 235 12.47 -1.63 17.56
CA VAL A 235 12.77 -0.21 17.30
C VAL A 235 12.80 0.57 18.62
N ASP A 236 13.93 1.19 18.94
CA ASP A 236 14.15 1.95 20.19
C ASP A 236 14.07 3.48 20.02
N LEU A 237 13.57 3.96 18.87
CA LEU A 237 13.50 5.38 18.57
C LEU A 237 12.43 6.09 19.42
N PRO A 238 12.67 7.36 19.82
CA PRO A 238 11.64 8.15 20.46
C PRO A 238 10.45 8.31 19.53
N VAL A 239 9.24 8.11 20.06
CA VAL A 239 7.98 8.22 19.32
C VAL A 239 7.10 9.32 19.91
N LEU A 240 6.48 10.09 19.03
CA LEU A 240 5.49 11.11 19.34
C LEU A 240 4.16 10.69 18.72
N ILE A 241 3.08 10.78 19.51
CA ILE A 241 1.73 10.53 19.03
C ILE A 241 1.04 11.86 18.79
N ASP A 242 0.60 12.06 17.55
CA ASP A 242 -0.10 13.26 17.12
C ASP A 242 -1.17 12.89 16.08
N PRO A 243 -2.46 12.80 16.48
CA PRO A 243 -3.56 12.42 15.60
C PRO A 243 -3.74 13.35 14.39
N ASP A 244 -3.36 14.63 14.52
CA ASP A 244 -3.64 15.66 13.53
C ASP A 244 -2.40 15.98 12.66
N VAL A 245 -1.29 15.25 12.84
CA VAL A 245 0.00 15.55 12.18
C VAL A 245 -0.11 15.56 10.66
N TYR A 246 -0.95 14.71 10.07
CA TYR A 246 -1.09 14.64 8.62
C TYR A 246 -1.83 15.86 8.08
N ASP A 247 -2.98 16.18 8.67
CA ASP A 247 -3.82 17.31 8.23
C ASP A 247 -3.13 18.65 8.47
N ASN A 248 -2.51 18.84 9.64
CA ASN A 248 -1.84 20.08 10.02
C ASN A 248 -0.64 20.43 9.12
N ASN A 249 -0.03 19.43 8.49
CA ASN A 249 1.16 19.60 7.66
C ASN A 249 0.90 19.32 6.18
N GLY A 250 -0.36 19.05 5.79
CA GLY A 250 -0.72 18.64 4.45
C GLY A 250 0.01 17.38 3.98
N ILE A 251 0.46 16.54 4.92
CA ILE A 251 1.18 15.31 4.63
C ILE A 251 0.16 14.28 4.15
N PRO A 252 0.36 13.71 2.95
CA PRO A 252 -0.61 12.79 2.42
C PRO A 252 -0.65 11.51 3.26
N TRP A 253 0.49 10.82 3.43
CA TRP A 253 0.53 9.49 4.06
C TRP A 253 1.95 9.12 4.51
N PRO A 254 2.12 8.33 5.58
CA PRO A 254 3.38 7.65 5.88
C PRO A 254 3.67 6.47 4.91
N PRO A 255 4.94 6.02 4.77
CA PRO A 255 6.12 6.57 5.42
C PRO A 255 6.50 7.90 4.80
N TYR A 256 6.69 8.91 5.64
CA TYR A 256 7.01 10.27 5.21
C TYR A 256 8.11 10.84 6.10
N ALA A 257 8.98 11.65 5.54
CA ALA A 257 10.13 12.20 6.26
C ALA A 257 10.10 13.72 6.21
N VAL A 258 10.25 14.36 7.36
CA VAL A 258 10.38 15.82 7.50
C VAL A 258 11.65 16.12 8.27
N VAL A 259 12.58 16.86 7.67
CA VAL A 259 13.79 17.36 8.31
C VAL A 259 13.52 18.78 8.77
N THR A 260 13.78 19.04 10.05
CA THR A 260 13.66 20.38 10.65
C THR A 260 15.01 20.87 11.19
N ASP A 261 15.14 22.18 11.34
CA ASP A 261 16.31 22.84 11.93
C ASP A 261 16.39 22.73 13.46
N GLY A 262 15.37 22.16 14.10
CA GLY A 262 15.24 22.10 15.56
C GLY A 262 14.33 23.17 16.16
N THR A 263 14.02 24.25 15.44
CA THR A 263 13.05 25.30 15.81
C THR A 263 11.67 25.08 15.20
N GLY A 264 11.52 24.00 14.42
CA GLY A 264 10.32 23.67 13.69
C GLY A 264 10.28 24.26 12.28
N ALA A 265 11.32 24.95 11.82
CA ALA A 265 11.41 25.31 10.39
C ALA A 265 11.75 24.05 9.58
N VAL A 266 10.96 23.79 8.55
CA VAL A 266 11.13 22.65 7.65
C VAL A 266 12.28 22.97 6.71
N LEU A 267 13.29 22.12 6.71
CA LEU A 267 14.42 22.22 5.78
C LEU A 267 14.12 21.44 4.51
N ALA A 268 13.61 20.22 4.65
CA ALA A 268 12.97 19.49 3.56
C ALA A 268 12.02 18.43 4.05
N ALA A 269 11.19 17.97 3.12
CA ALA A 269 10.20 16.96 3.35
C ALA A 269 9.96 16.20 2.04
N ASP A 270 9.82 14.88 2.13
CA ASP A 270 9.39 14.03 1.01
C ASP A 270 8.82 12.71 1.53
N GLY A 271 8.11 11.99 0.65
CA GLY A 271 7.75 10.60 0.88
C GLY A 271 8.99 9.75 1.11
N ALA A 272 8.95 8.92 2.16
CA ALA A 272 10.03 8.01 2.53
C ALA A 272 9.65 6.58 2.13
N ASP A 273 9.24 6.38 0.87
CA ASP A 273 8.76 5.10 0.33
C ASP A 273 9.89 4.09 0.02
N SER A 274 11.14 4.56 0.06
CA SER A 274 12.33 3.78 -0.28
C SER A 274 13.57 4.32 0.45
N PRO A 275 14.57 3.46 0.74
CA PRO A 275 15.83 3.91 1.36
C PRO A 275 16.59 4.95 0.54
N ASP A 276 16.52 4.86 -0.79
CA ASP A 276 17.21 5.79 -1.71
C ASP A 276 16.60 7.20 -1.63
N ARG A 277 15.26 7.32 -1.59
CA ARG A 277 14.59 8.62 -1.40
C ARG A 277 14.92 9.23 -0.04
N LEU A 278 14.90 8.43 1.02
CA LEU A 278 15.30 8.89 2.34
C LEU A 278 16.77 9.34 2.35
N GLY A 279 17.66 8.58 1.71
CA GLY A 279 19.07 8.94 1.56
C GLY A 279 19.28 10.25 0.81
N ALA A 280 18.55 10.47 -0.28
CA ALA A 280 18.59 11.72 -1.06
C ALA A 280 18.14 12.93 -0.22
N LEU A 281 17.03 12.79 0.51
CA LEU A 281 16.51 13.83 1.41
C LEU A 281 17.56 14.23 2.47
N LEU A 282 18.20 13.24 3.10
CA LEU A 282 19.21 13.46 4.13
C LEU A 282 20.51 14.08 3.58
N SER A 283 20.88 13.76 2.33
CA SER A 283 22.12 14.24 1.71
C SER A 283 22.01 15.69 1.21
N GLY A 284 20.80 16.17 0.93
CA GLY A 284 20.55 17.57 0.55
C GLY A 284 20.74 18.59 1.69
N HIS A 285 21.01 18.14 2.92
CA HIS A 285 21.10 18.96 4.14
C HIS A 285 22.47 18.90 4.83
N SER A 286 23.42 18.15 4.28
CA SER A 286 24.76 17.99 4.85
C SER A 286 25.78 19.02 4.33
N SER A 287 25.32 20.17 3.82
CA SER A 287 26.14 21.24 3.24
C SER A 287 25.94 22.57 3.96
#